data_AF-A0A653CAL5-F1
#
_entry.id   AF-A0A653CAL5-F1
#
_cell.length_a   1.000
_cell.length_b   1.000
_cell.length_c   1.000
_cell.angle_alpha   90.00
_cell.angle_beta   90.00
_cell.angle_gamma   90.00
#
_symmetry.space_group_name_H-M   'P 1'
#
loop_
_entity.id
_entity.type
_entity.pdbx_description
1 polymer ?
#
loop_
_entity_poly.entity_id
_entity_poly.type
_entity_poly.pdbx_seq_one_letter_code
_entity_poly.pdbx_strand_id
1 'polypeptide(L)'
;CRVASAEVARSVDKLLPELLTKSGDTSQRINQMAVHTILTMADCKSVRDLHIIPVHLSRPVSSSTHPRLALSRAEMVEQLIINHGISTDKQSGLTCRTLSEFGSSGLHHPAEAVRKVSERILVLVYKVNPRLVRKQLPPDDDITRRNLLYRQLFHEFDKIDLLRKKEILEKNKLLQQTPNDCLSPEPNFGDINKCMSTTMRSVVNDVMTNQQKYYQLSKSVSGNNIHTNGTNANGSPGSASGISSPSNNSNNSQKEEDEKQCIFCSQLESVILSSNNSMNSHYWRSCPMLARCKECSQVVEVSSLIEHLLIECEHHESYTQCSRCSEAVKVDDFQGHQDQCIELSENCNKCPLCHENIECEEQCWKTHLMGENPCSKNTRFKMYQQKQVKIQI
;
A
#
# COMPACT_ATOMS: atom_id res chain seq x y z
N CYS A 1 -6.55 -27.64 -37.68
CA CYS A 1 -7.83 -27.18 -37.09
C CYS A 1 -7.58 -26.07 -36.08
N ARG A 2 -8.35 -24.98 -36.08
CA ARG A 2 -8.41 -24.06 -34.95
C ARG A 2 -9.57 -24.53 -34.06
N VAL A 3 -9.27 -25.10 -32.90
CA VAL A 3 -10.29 -25.44 -31.89
C VAL A 3 -10.90 -24.13 -31.38
N ALA A 4 -12.23 -24.08 -31.23
CA ALA A 4 -12.90 -22.87 -30.77
C ALA A 4 -12.58 -22.61 -29.29
N SER A 5 -12.38 -21.34 -28.91
CA SER A 5 -12.11 -20.95 -27.51
C SER A 5 -13.16 -21.51 -26.54
N ALA A 6 -14.45 -21.47 -26.92
CA ALA A 6 -15.55 -22.04 -26.14
C ALA A 6 -15.52 -23.58 -26.00
N GLU A 7 -14.87 -24.29 -26.92
CA GLU A 7 -14.68 -25.75 -26.85
C GLU A 7 -13.50 -26.13 -25.95
N VAL A 8 -12.42 -25.32 -25.98
CA VAL A 8 -11.32 -25.41 -25.02
C VAL A 8 -11.84 -25.15 -23.60
N ALA A 9 -12.62 -24.08 -23.39
CA ALA A 9 -13.23 -23.75 -22.10
C ALA A 9 -14.06 -24.91 -21.53
N ARG A 10 -15.02 -25.42 -22.32
CA ARG A 10 -15.88 -26.55 -21.93
C ARG A 10 -15.09 -27.82 -21.58
N SER A 11 -13.96 -28.05 -22.27
CA SER A 11 -13.08 -29.18 -21.99
C SER A 11 -12.32 -28.99 -20.67
N VAL A 12 -11.81 -27.78 -20.39
CA VAL A 12 -11.13 -27.45 -19.13
C VAL A 12 -12.11 -27.53 -17.95
N ASP A 13 -13.31 -26.95 -18.06
CA ASP A 13 -14.35 -26.99 -17.02
C ASP A 13 -14.74 -28.42 -16.63
N LYS A 14 -14.74 -29.34 -17.60
CA LYS A 14 -15.07 -30.76 -17.37
C LYS A 14 -13.91 -31.55 -16.76
N LEU A 15 -12.67 -31.26 -17.14
CA LEU A 15 -11.49 -32.02 -16.70
C LEU A 15 -10.91 -31.52 -15.37
N LEU A 16 -10.94 -30.21 -15.12
CA LEU A 16 -10.29 -29.58 -13.98
C LEU A 16 -10.80 -30.09 -12.61
N PRO A 17 -12.12 -30.32 -12.37
CA PRO A 17 -12.60 -30.85 -11.09
C PRO A 17 -12.06 -32.25 -10.75
N GLU A 18 -11.93 -33.13 -11.75
CA GLU A 18 -11.37 -34.48 -11.56
C GLU A 18 -9.87 -34.41 -11.30
N LEU A 19 -9.13 -33.59 -12.06
CA LEU A 19 -7.69 -33.36 -11.82
C LEU A 19 -7.44 -32.76 -10.43
N LEU A 20 -8.25 -31.79 -9.99
CA LEU A 20 -8.17 -31.23 -8.63
C LEU A 20 -8.45 -32.31 -7.58
N THR A 21 -9.40 -33.21 -7.82
CA THR A 21 -9.66 -34.34 -6.93
C THR A 21 -8.46 -35.29 -6.86
N LYS A 22 -7.81 -35.59 -8.00
CA LYS A 22 -6.55 -36.36 -8.02
C LYS A 22 -5.36 -35.63 -7.39
N SER A 23 -5.37 -34.30 -7.31
CA SER A 23 -4.36 -33.57 -6.53
C SER A 23 -4.50 -33.79 -5.01
N GLY A 24 -5.63 -34.32 -4.51
CA GLY A 24 -5.81 -34.72 -3.11
C GLY A 24 -5.45 -36.18 -2.77
N ASP A 25 -5.04 -36.98 -3.75
CA ASP A 25 -4.87 -38.44 -3.68
C ASP A 25 -3.83 -38.87 -2.61
N THR A 26 -3.92 -40.12 -2.13
CA THR A 26 -2.93 -40.71 -1.21
C THR A 26 -1.67 -41.17 -1.93
N SER A 27 -1.77 -41.50 -3.21
CA SER A 27 -0.64 -41.87 -4.07
C SER A 27 0.11 -40.64 -4.53
N GLN A 28 1.34 -40.46 -4.02
CA GLN A 28 2.22 -39.35 -4.37
C GLN A 28 2.42 -39.22 -5.89
N ARG A 29 2.48 -40.35 -6.63
CA ARG A 29 2.58 -40.36 -8.09
C ARG A 29 1.35 -39.78 -8.76
N ILE A 30 0.15 -40.10 -8.27
CA ILE A 30 -1.12 -39.59 -8.83
C ILE A 30 -1.25 -38.10 -8.53
N ASN A 31 -0.98 -37.70 -7.27
CA ASN A 31 -0.92 -36.30 -6.83
C ASN A 31 0.01 -35.46 -7.73
N GLN A 32 1.28 -35.86 -7.86
CA GLN A 32 2.28 -35.12 -8.66
C GLN A 32 1.91 -35.04 -10.13
N MET A 33 1.40 -36.14 -10.71
CA MET A 33 1.00 -36.16 -12.11
C MET A 33 -0.21 -35.24 -12.35
N ALA A 34 -1.20 -35.22 -11.45
CA ALA A 34 -2.34 -34.30 -11.52
C ALA A 34 -1.92 -32.83 -11.39
N VAL A 35 -1.07 -32.50 -10.40
CA VAL A 35 -0.52 -31.14 -10.20
C VAL A 35 0.26 -30.68 -11.42
N HIS A 36 1.17 -31.51 -11.94
CA HIS A 36 1.94 -31.20 -13.15
C HIS A 36 1.04 -30.98 -14.37
N THR A 37 0.02 -31.82 -14.58
CA THR A 37 -0.96 -31.65 -15.67
C THR A 37 -1.72 -30.33 -15.54
N ILE A 38 -2.19 -29.95 -14.35
CA ILE A 38 -2.91 -28.68 -14.13
C ILE A 38 -2.00 -27.47 -14.45
N LEU A 39 -0.75 -27.47 -13.97
CA LEU A 39 0.21 -26.39 -14.25
C LEU A 39 0.55 -26.31 -15.74
N THR A 40 0.81 -27.46 -16.39
CA THR A 40 1.06 -27.53 -17.85
C THR A 40 -0.13 -26.98 -18.64
N MET A 41 -1.36 -27.29 -18.23
CA MET A 41 -2.58 -26.74 -18.84
C MET A 41 -2.69 -25.23 -18.64
N ALA A 42 -2.28 -24.68 -17.48
CA ALA A 42 -2.29 -23.24 -17.22
C ALA A 42 -1.23 -22.48 -18.05
N ASP A 43 -0.09 -23.11 -18.37
CA ASP A 43 0.95 -22.52 -19.22
C ASP A 43 0.56 -22.46 -20.72
N CYS A 44 -0.39 -23.29 -21.16
CA CYS A 44 -0.94 -23.23 -22.51
C CYS A 44 -1.68 -21.89 -22.75
N LYS A 45 -1.20 -21.07 -23.70
CA LYS A 45 -1.76 -19.74 -23.99
C LYS A 45 -3.29 -19.74 -24.20
N SER A 46 -3.82 -20.69 -24.97
CA SER A 46 -5.26 -20.82 -25.25
C SER A 46 -6.13 -21.17 -24.02
N VAL A 47 -5.51 -21.62 -22.93
CA VAL A 47 -6.18 -21.89 -21.64
C VAL A 47 -5.92 -20.75 -20.65
N ARG A 48 -4.71 -20.17 -20.65
CA ARG A 48 -4.38 -19.00 -19.83
C ARG A 48 -5.30 -17.81 -20.13
N ASP A 49 -5.55 -17.55 -21.41
CA ASP A 49 -6.42 -16.47 -21.89
C ASP A 49 -7.92 -16.69 -21.49
N LEU A 50 -8.29 -17.86 -20.92
CA LEU A 50 -9.64 -18.16 -20.39
C LEU A 50 -9.78 -17.96 -18.87
N HIS A 51 -8.67 -17.85 -18.13
CA HIS A 51 -8.63 -17.65 -16.68
C HIS A 51 -9.36 -18.68 -15.77
N ILE A 52 -9.90 -19.78 -16.33
CA ILE A 52 -10.63 -20.83 -15.59
C ILE A 52 -9.77 -21.45 -14.47
N ILE A 53 -8.54 -21.90 -14.79
CA ILE A 53 -7.69 -22.64 -13.86
C ILE A 53 -7.32 -21.79 -12.62
N PRO A 54 -6.80 -20.55 -12.77
CA PRO A 54 -6.48 -19.74 -11.60
C PRO A 54 -7.72 -19.37 -10.76
N VAL A 55 -8.87 -19.05 -11.37
CA VAL A 55 -10.14 -18.76 -10.67
C VAL A 55 -10.66 -19.94 -9.85
N HIS A 56 -10.36 -21.18 -10.24
CA HIS A 56 -10.67 -22.36 -9.44
C HIS A 56 -9.65 -22.62 -8.33
N LEU A 57 -8.37 -22.37 -8.58
CA LEU A 57 -7.30 -22.60 -7.62
C LEU A 57 -7.29 -21.57 -6.47
N SER A 58 -7.47 -20.28 -6.77
CA SER A 58 -7.38 -19.17 -5.80
C SER A 58 -8.63 -18.97 -4.91
N ARG A 59 -9.64 -19.85 -5.00
CA ARG A 59 -10.80 -19.81 -4.09
C ARG A 59 -10.35 -20.04 -2.63
N PRO A 60 -10.84 -19.29 -1.64
CA PRO A 60 -10.44 -19.46 -0.24
C PRO A 60 -10.46 -20.92 0.24
N VAL A 61 -9.48 -21.29 1.05
CA VAL A 61 -9.34 -22.65 1.61
C VAL A 61 -10.01 -22.67 2.98
N SER A 62 -11.08 -23.45 3.12
CA SER A 62 -11.69 -23.65 4.44
C SER A 62 -10.80 -24.53 5.32
N SER A 63 -10.86 -24.32 6.64
CA SER A 63 -10.23 -25.21 7.64
C SER A 63 -10.76 -26.65 7.62
N SER A 64 -11.93 -26.89 6.99
CA SER A 64 -12.50 -28.22 6.75
C SER A 64 -11.95 -28.92 5.50
N THR A 65 -11.15 -28.24 4.68
CA THR A 65 -10.55 -28.84 3.47
C THR A 65 -9.52 -29.90 3.87
N HIS A 66 -9.50 -31.05 3.19
CA HIS A 66 -8.53 -32.10 3.51
C HIS A 66 -7.08 -31.60 3.29
N PRO A 67 -6.14 -31.77 4.25
CA PRO A 67 -4.80 -31.18 4.21
C PRO A 67 -4.00 -31.39 2.92
N ARG A 68 -4.02 -32.59 2.33
CA ARG A 68 -3.34 -32.85 1.04
C ARG A 68 -3.87 -31.97 -0.10
N LEU A 69 -5.18 -31.88 -0.24
CA LEU A 69 -5.83 -31.07 -1.28
C LEU A 69 -5.59 -29.57 -1.04
N ALA A 70 -5.67 -29.13 0.22
CA ALA A 70 -5.35 -27.76 0.60
C ALA A 70 -3.90 -27.39 0.25
N LEU A 71 -2.94 -28.28 0.56
CA LEU A 71 -1.53 -28.09 0.27
C LEU A 71 -1.26 -28.00 -1.23
N SER A 72 -1.66 -29.01 -2.00
CA SER A 72 -1.40 -29.01 -3.45
C SER A 72 -2.11 -27.88 -4.19
N ARG A 73 -3.28 -27.42 -3.71
CA ARG A 73 -3.91 -26.18 -4.23
C ARG A 73 -3.06 -24.95 -3.92
N ALA A 74 -2.57 -24.79 -2.69
CA ALA A 74 -1.73 -23.65 -2.31
C ALA A 74 -0.39 -23.65 -3.09
N GLU A 75 0.26 -24.81 -3.23
CA GLU A 75 1.50 -24.95 -4.00
C GLU A 75 1.28 -24.59 -5.49
N MET A 76 0.16 -25.03 -6.10
CA MET A 76 -0.19 -24.62 -7.46
C MET A 76 -0.44 -23.11 -7.57
N VAL A 77 -1.11 -22.48 -6.61
CA VAL A 77 -1.30 -21.01 -6.59
C VAL A 77 0.05 -20.28 -6.48
N GLU A 78 0.96 -20.75 -5.63
CA GLU A 78 2.31 -20.19 -5.51
C GLU A 78 3.08 -20.27 -6.84
N GLN A 79 3.06 -21.42 -7.51
CA GLN A 79 3.72 -21.58 -8.82
C GLN A 79 3.09 -20.68 -9.90
N LEU A 80 1.76 -20.50 -9.92
CA LEU A 80 1.11 -19.58 -10.85
C LEU A 80 1.49 -18.12 -10.62
N ILE A 81 1.63 -17.68 -9.35
CA ILE A 81 2.11 -16.33 -9.02
C ILE A 81 3.55 -16.13 -9.51
N ILE A 82 4.41 -17.13 -9.36
CA ILE A 82 5.82 -17.06 -9.80
C ILE A 82 5.91 -17.01 -11.33
N ASN A 83 5.15 -17.85 -12.05
CA ASN A 83 5.26 -17.99 -13.50
C ASN A 83 4.48 -16.94 -14.28
N HIS A 84 3.28 -16.55 -13.83
CA HIS A 84 2.37 -15.65 -14.56
C HIS A 84 2.25 -14.26 -13.93
N GLY A 85 2.77 -14.08 -12.71
CA GLY A 85 2.66 -12.83 -11.95
C GLY A 85 1.29 -12.63 -11.29
N ILE A 86 1.09 -11.43 -10.76
CA ILE A 86 -0.18 -10.99 -10.17
C ILE A 86 -0.89 -10.08 -11.18
N SER A 87 -2.12 -10.42 -11.54
CA SER A 87 -2.89 -9.72 -12.56
C SER A 87 -3.73 -8.59 -11.98
N THR A 88 -3.91 -7.53 -12.77
CA THR A 88 -4.81 -6.41 -12.48
C THR A 88 -6.26 -6.68 -12.92
N ASP A 89 -6.49 -7.66 -13.81
CA ASP A 89 -7.83 -7.99 -14.27
C ASP A 89 -8.65 -8.74 -13.19
N LYS A 90 -9.88 -8.28 -12.99
CA LYS A 90 -10.84 -8.80 -11.99
C LYS A 90 -11.28 -10.23 -12.28
N GLN A 91 -11.28 -10.67 -13.53
CA GLN A 91 -11.73 -12.02 -13.92
C GLN A 91 -10.59 -13.05 -13.94
N SER A 92 -9.33 -12.60 -13.92
CA SER A 92 -8.13 -13.44 -13.99
C SER A 92 -7.96 -14.50 -12.90
N GLY A 93 -8.59 -14.32 -11.74
CA GLY A 93 -8.40 -15.15 -10.55
C GLY A 93 -7.09 -14.94 -9.80
N LEU A 94 -6.10 -14.24 -10.37
CA LEU A 94 -4.79 -13.94 -9.76
C LEU A 94 -4.68 -12.47 -9.32
N THR A 95 -5.76 -11.89 -8.81
CA THR A 95 -5.73 -10.51 -8.30
C THR A 95 -5.10 -10.43 -6.92
N CYS A 96 -4.46 -9.29 -6.59
CA CYS A 96 -3.96 -9.01 -5.23
C CYS A 96 -5.02 -9.30 -4.15
N ARG A 97 -6.29 -8.95 -4.42
CA ARG A 97 -7.40 -9.16 -3.47
C ARG A 97 -7.67 -10.65 -3.26
N THR A 98 -7.96 -11.39 -4.33
CA THR A 98 -8.27 -12.83 -4.26
C THR A 98 -7.14 -13.62 -3.62
N LEU A 99 -5.88 -13.30 -3.96
CA LEU A 99 -4.71 -13.96 -3.39
C LEU A 99 -4.47 -13.59 -1.92
N SER A 100 -4.81 -12.36 -1.49
CA SER A 100 -4.78 -11.98 -0.08
C SER A 100 -5.86 -12.69 0.74
N GLU A 101 -7.08 -12.77 0.21
CA GLU A 101 -8.20 -13.51 0.82
C GLU A 101 -7.88 -15.01 0.92
N PHE A 102 -7.29 -15.59 -0.14
CA PHE A 102 -6.79 -16.97 -0.16
C PHE A 102 -5.73 -17.20 0.92
N GLY A 103 -4.65 -16.40 0.94
CA GLY A 103 -3.57 -16.56 1.91
C GLY A 103 -4.04 -16.39 3.36
N SER A 104 -4.89 -15.39 3.62
CA SER A 104 -5.49 -15.15 4.95
C SER A 104 -6.36 -16.33 5.42
N SER A 105 -7.12 -16.96 4.51
CA SER A 105 -7.86 -18.20 4.84
C SER A 105 -6.92 -19.38 5.16
N GLY A 106 -5.84 -19.54 4.39
CA GLY A 106 -4.87 -20.62 4.57
C GLY A 106 -3.99 -20.51 5.83
N LEU A 107 -3.76 -19.31 6.36
CA LEU A 107 -3.08 -19.11 7.66
C LEU A 107 -3.80 -19.79 8.83
N HIS A 108 -5.12 -19.93 8.75
CA HIS A 108 -5.96 -20.54 9.81
C HIS A 108 -6.17 -22.05 9.61
N HIS A 109 -5.51 -22.65 8.62
CA HIS A 109 -5.65 -24.06 8.31
C HIS A 109 -4.95 -24.94 9.37
N PRO A 110 -5.53 -26.09 9.79
CA PRO A 110 -4.96 -26.93 10.86
C PRO A 110 -3.58 -27.54 10.50
N ALA A 111 -3.34 -27.86 9.24
CA ALA A 111 -2.06 -28.40 8.78
C ALA A 111 -0.98 -27.31 8.59
N GLU A 112 0.18 -27.48 9.23
CA GLU A 112 1.28 -26.50 9.22
C GLU A 112 1.85 -26.23 7.83
N ALA A 113 2.03 -27.26 7.01
CA ALA A 113 2.53 -27.11 5.64
C ALA A 113 1.67 -26.11 4.84
N VAL A 114 0.34 -26.19 4.96
CA VAL A 114 -0.61 -25.27 4.29
C VAL A 114 -0.43 -23.84 4.81
N ARG A 115 -0.26 -23.65 6.12
CA ARG A 115 0.02 -22.31 6.70
C ARG A 115 1.32 -21.74 6.15
N LYS A 116 2.39 -22.55 6.05
CA LYS A 116 3.70 -22.15 5.53
C LYS A 116 3.67 -21.80 4.03
N VAL A 117 2.88 -22.49 3.20
CA VAL A 117 2.68 -22.06 1.80
C VAL A 117 1.86 -20.76 1.73
N SER A 118 0.82 -20.64 2.58
CA SER A 118 -0.05 -19.45 2.61
C SER A 118 0.71 -18.19 3.05
N GLU A 119 1.64 -18.32 4.00
CA GLU A 119 2.60 -17.28 4.42
C GLU A 119 3.47 -16.82 3.24
N ARG A 120 4.04 -17.74 2.45
CA ARG A 120 4.82 -17.40 1.25
C ARG A 120 3.98 -16.70 0.19
N ILE A 121 2.74 -17.14 -0.05
CA ILE A 121 1.81 -16.48 -0.96
C ILE A 121 1.53 -15.04 -0.51
N LEU A 122 1.25 -14.83 0.79
CA LEU A 122 1.05 -13.48 1.32
C LEU A 122 2.29 -12.59 1.17
N VAL A 123 3.50 -13.14 1.41
CA VAL A 123 4.79 -12.46 1.16
C VAL A 123 4.94 -12.07 -0.33
N LEU A 124 4.58 -12.95 -1.27
CA LEU A 124 4.62 -12.64 -2.71
C LEU A 124 3.63 -11.52 -3.08
N VAL A 125 2.40 -11.57 -2.58
CA VAL A 125 1.39 -10.51 -2.82
C VAL A 125 1.79 -9.20 -2.16
N TYR A 126 2.37 -9.27 -0.95
CA TYR A 126 2.83 -8.11 -0.19
C TYR A 126 3.95 -7.35 -0.91
N LYS A 127 4.88 -8.06 -1.56
CA LYS A 127 5.92 -7.45 -2.41
C LYS A 127 5.33 -6.60 -3.54
N VAL A 128 4.13 -6.91 -4.03
CA VAL A 128 3.44 -6.14 -5.08
C VAL A 128 2.54 -5.04 -4.47
N ASN A 129 1.66 -5.38 -3.52
CA ASN A 129 0.73 -4.43 -2.91
C ASN A 129 0.61 -4.62 -1.38
N PRO A 130 1.44 -3.93 -0.57
CA PRO A 130 1.39 -4.01 0.89
C PRO A 130 0.05 -3.54 1.51
N ARG A 131 -0.64 -2.57 0.89
CA ARG A 131 -1.86 -1.95 1.47
C ARG A 131 -3.01 -2.95 1.48
N LEU A 132 -3.21 -3.69 0.39
CA LEU A 132 -4.26 -4.70 0.30
C LEU A 132 -4.04 -5.87 1.26
N VAL A 133 -2.79 -6.33 1.40
CA VAL A 133 -2.46 -7.41 2.34
C VAL A 133 -2.70 -6.97 3.79
N ARG A 134 -2.25 -5.77 4.18
CA ARG A 134 -2.53 -5.22 5.52
C ARG A 134 -4.03 -5.05 5.79
N LYS A 135 -4.83 -4.66 4.80
CA LYS A 135 -6.30 -4.54 4.94
C LYS A 135 -7.02 -5.90 5.12
N GLN A 136 -6.40 -7.00 4.69
CA GLN A 136 -6.98 -8.36 4.73
C GLN A 136 -6.56 -9.18 5.98
N LEU A 137 -5.64 -8.64 6.78
CA LEU A 137 -5.14 -9.24 8.01
C LEU A 137 -5.64 -8.45 9.23
N PRO A 138 -5.60 -9.03 10.45
CA PRO A 138 -5.76 -8.24 11.68
C PRO A 138 -4.72 -7.12 11.76
N PRO A 139 -4.96 -6.05 12.56
CA PRO A 139 -4.00 -4.97 12.74
C PRO A 139 -2.64 -5.49 13.23
N ASP A 140 -1.58 -4.87 12.69
CA ASP A 140 -0.18 -5.25 12.92
C ASP A 140 0.48 -4.36 13.95
N ASP A 141 0.61 -4.96 15.12
CA ASP A 141 1.29 -4.36 16.23
C ASP A 141 1.63 -5.51 17.26
N ASP A 142 1.79 -5.35 18.60
CA ASP A 142 2.08 -6.43 19.61
C ASP A 142 1.10 -7.63 20.01
N ILE A 143 -0.18 -7.53 20.43
CA ILE A 143 -1.09 -8.69 20.76
C ILE A 143 -1.42 -9.63 19.58
N THR A 144 -1.70 -9.15 18.37
CA THR A 144 -1.67 -9.97 17.15
C THR A 144 -0.27 -10.61 17.01
N ARG A 145 0.83 -9.88 17.22
CA ARG A 145 2.20 -10.44 17.34
C ARG A 145 2.42 -11.34 18.59
N ARG A 146 1.49 -11.48 19.54
CA ARG A 146 1.54 -12.56 20.56
C ARG A 146 1.16 -13.91 19.96
N ASN A 147 0.36 -13.92 18.89
CA ASN A 147 0.12 -15.13 18.10
C ASN A 147 1.34 -15.39 17.21
N LEU A 148 1.98 -16.54 17.40
CA LEU A 148 3.22 -16.92 16.70
C LEU A 148 3.09 -16.88 15.17
N LEU A 149 1.90 -17.16 14.62
CA LEU A 149 1.65 -17.15 13.16
C LEU A 149 1.82 -15.73 12.59
N TYR A 150 1.10 -14.77 13.16
CA TYR A 150 1.19 -13.38 12.74
C TYR A 150 2.53 -12.74 13.10
N ARG A 151 3.15 -13.14 14.22
CA ARG A 151 4.50 -12.68 14.57
C ARG A 151 5.55 -13.04 13.53
N GLN A 152 5.49 -14.26 12.98
CA GLN A 152 6.38 -14.68 11.90
C GLN A 152 6.08 -13.91 10.61
N LEU A 153 4.81 -13.84 10.21
CA LEU A 153 4.38 -13.15 8.99
C LEU A 153 4.74 -11.66 8.99
N PHE A 154 4.43 -10.93 10.06
CA PHE A 154 4.75 -9.50 10.16
C PHE A 154 6.25 -9.24 10.26
N HIS A 155 7.04 -10.15 10.86
CA HIS A 155 8.49 -10.07 10.83
C HIS A 155 9.06 -10.24 9.40
N GLU A 156 8.45 -11.07 8.55
CA GLU A 156 8.81 -11.14 7.13
C GLU A 156 8.38 -9.87 6.36
N PHE A 157 7.25 -9.24 6.70
CA PHE A 157 6.87 -7.95 6.12
C PHE A 157 7.82 -6.82 6.54
N ASP A 158 8.22 -6.76 7.83
CA ASP A 158 9.21 -5.81 8.35
C ASP A 158 10.54 -5.94 7.57
N LYS A 159 10.99 -7.18 7.26
CA LYS A 159 12.17 -7.41 6.41
C LYS A 159 11.99 -6.88 4.99
N ILE A 160 10.83 -7.09 4.36
CA ILE A 160 10.56 -6.61 2.99
C ILE A 160 10.53 -5.08 2.94
N ASP A 161 9.90 -4.43 3.93
CA ASP A 161 9.86 -2.96 4.02
C ASP A 161 11.26 -2.37 4.26
N LEU A 162 12.08 -3.01 5.11
CA LEU A 162 13.48 -2.63 5.33
C LEU A 162 14.34 -2.82 4.07
N LEU A 163 14.19 -3.93 3.34
CA LEU A 163 14.90 -4.17 2.08
C LEU A 163 14.51 -3.13 1.02
N ARG A 164 13.21 -2.90 0.84
CA ARG A 164 12.70 -1.87 -0.07
C ARG A 164 13.26 -0.49 0.28
N LYS A 165 13.29 -0.11 1.57
CA LYS A 165 13.89 1.16 2.04
C LYS A 165 15.39 1.23 1.74
N LYS A 166 16.15 0.13 1.81
CA LYS A 166 17.57 0.09 1.42
C LYS A 166 17.76 0.25 -0.08
N GLU A 167 17.05 -0.51 -0.90
CA GLU A 167 17.12 -0.41 -2.38
C GLU A 167 16.80 1.01 -2.87
N ILE A 168 15.84 1.67 -2.23
CA ILE A 168 15.49 3.08 -2.42
C ILE A 168 16.69 4.00 -2.14
N LEU A 169 17.31 3.86 -0.97
CA LEU A 169 18.43 4.70 -0.55
C LEU A 169 19.68 4.47 -1.40
N GLU A 170 19.91 3.24 -1.86
CA GLU A 170 21.02 2.90 -2.77
C GLU A 170 20.79 3.46 -4.18
N LYS A 171 19.57 3.37 -4.73
CA LYS A 171 19.22 4.01 -6.01
C LYS A 171 19.39 5.52 -5.96
N ASN A 172 18.95 6.17 -4.87
CA ASN A 172 19.10 7.61 -4.70
C ASN A 172 20.57 8.03 -4.60
N LYS A 173 21.43 7.24 -3.91
CA LYS A 173 22.88 7.47 -3.87
C LYS A 173 23.56 7.30 -5.23
N LEU A 174 23.16 6.31 -6.02
CA LEU A 174 23.70 6.10 -7.38
C LEU A 174 23.31 7.24 -8.32
N LEU A 175 22.10 7.80 -8.18
CA LEU A 175 21.65 8.98 -8.92
C LEU A 175 22.38 10.28 -8.51
N GLN A 176 22.95 10.35 -7.30
CA GLN A 176 23.83 11.44 -6.86
C GLN A 176 25.31 11.24 -7.24
N GLN A 177 25.68 10.11 -7.88
CA GLN A 177 27.07 9.77 -8.23
C GLN A 177 27.38 9.86 -9.73
N THR A 178 26.61 10.62 -10.51
CA THR A 178 27.10 11.12 -11.82
C THR A 178 28.01 12.33 -11.59
N PRO A 179 29.33 12.25 -11.87
CA PRO A 179 30.23 13.38 -11.66
C PRO A 179 29.95 14.49 -12.68
N ASN A 180 29.83 15.72 -12.22
CA ASN A 180 29.97 16.92 -13.05
C ASN A 180 31.46 17.15 -13.38
N ASP A 181 32.08 16.21 -14.08
CA ASP A 181 33.42 16.39 -14.66
C ASP A 181 33.31 16.92 -16.10
N CYS A 182 32.84 18.16 -16.21
CA CYS A 182 32.90 18.95 -17.43
C CYS A 182 33.56 20.31 -17.16
N LEU A 183 34.84 20.26 -16.78
CA LEU A 183 35.78 21.37 -16.96
C LEU A 183 35.92 21.64 -18.47
N SER A 184 35.40 22.78 -18.92
CA SER A 184 35.60 23.26 -20.29
C SER A 184 37.08 23.61 -20.55
N PRO A 185 37.57 23.34 -21.76
CA PRO A 185 38.47 24.27 -22.44
C PRO A 185 37.84 24.88 -23.70
N GLU A 186 38.30 26.08 -24.03
CA GLU A 186 37.90 26.92 -25.18
C GLU A 186 37.99 26.23 -26.56
N PRO A 187 37.22 26.71 -27.56
CA PRO A 187 37.19 26.13 -28.90
C PRO A 187 38.36 26.59 -29.78
N ASN A 188 38.95 25.69 -30.59
CA ASN A 188 39.69 26.13 -31.77
C ASN A 188 39.71 25.10 -32.93
N PHE A 189 39.82 25.65 -34.13
CA PHE A 189 39.75 25.08 -35.49
C PHE A 189 40.40 23.71 -35.77
N GLY A 190 39.83 22.98 -36.75
CA GLY A 190 40.60 22.07 -37.61
C GLY A 190 39.80 20.94 -38.29
N ASP A 191 39.53 21.05 -39.59
CA ASP A 191 39.18 19.91 -40.44
C ASP A 191 40.27 18.83 -40.43
N ILE A 192 39.91 17.54 -40.59
CA ILE A 192 40.49 16.61 -41.58
C ILE A 192 39.81 15.22 -41.54
N ASN A 193 39.70 14.62 -42.72
CA ASN A 193 39.09 13.32 -43.00
C ASN A 193 39.83 12.10 -42.42
N LYS A 194 39.08 10.99 -42.25
CA LYS A 194 39.31 9.65 -42.88
C LYS A 194 39.25 8.41 -41.94
N CYS A 195 38.08 7.77 -41.95
CA CYS A 195 37.81 6.32 -42.08
C CYS A 195 38.88 5.26 -41.70
N MET A 196 38.51 4.33 -40.80
CA MET A 196 38.54 2.84 -40.91
C MET A 196 38.37 2.23 -39.49
N SER A 197 37.78 1.05 -39.23
CA SER A 197 36.84 0.19 -39.98
C SER A 197 36.19 -0.82 -39.01
N THR A 198 34.90 -1.08 -39.19
CA THR A 198 34.21 -2.38 -39.00
C THR A 198 34.43 -3.20 -37.70
N THR A 199 33.37 -3.35 -36.89
CA THR A 199 32.71 -4.66 -36.66
C THR A 199 31.23 -4.49 -36.28
N MET A 200 30.41 -5.32 -36.93
CA MET A 200 28.94 -5.54 -36.79
C MET A 200 28.54 -5.98 -35.36
N ARG A 201 27.29 -5.96 -34.86
CA ARG A 201 25.90 -5.65 -35.32
C ARG A 201 25.08 -5.37 -34.03
N SER A 202 24.20 -4.38 -33.97
CA SER A 202 22.73 -4.46 -34.20
C SER A 202 21.98 -5.57 -33.44
N VAL A 203 20.76 -5.37 -32.92
CA VAL A 203 19.87 -4.20 -32.73
C VAL A 203 18.83 -4.64 -31.69
N VAL A 204 18.42 -3.77 -30.77
CA VAL A 204 17.05 -3.78 -30.21
C VAL A 204 16.56 -2.32 -30.18
N ASN A 205 15.52 -2.03 -30.95
CA ASN A 205 14.88 -0.72 -30.94
C ASN A 205 13.76 -0.68 -29.90
N ASP A 206 13.66 0.48 -29.28
CA ASP A 206 12.59 0.97 -28.41
C ASP A 206 11.16 0.60 -28.81
N VAL A 207 10.33 0.41 -27.78
CA VAL A 207 9.01 1.04 -27.71
C VAL A 207 8.88 1.74 -26.35
N MET A 208 8.44 2.99 -26.41
CA MET A 208 8.31 3.95 -25.31
C MET A 208 7.61 3.40 -24.04
N THR A 209 8.02 3.88 -22.85
CA THR A 209 7.08 4.11 -21.75
C THR A 209 7.55 5.25 -20.82
N ASN A 210 6.60 6.12 -20.48
CA ASN A 210 6.73 7.33 -19.67
C ASN A 210 7.46 7.12 -18.33
N GLN A 211 8.54 7.88 -18.07
CA GLN A 211 9.13 7.98 -16.73
C GLN A 211 8.46 9.09 -15.93
N GLN A 212 7.44 8.76 -15.14
CA GLN A 212 6.99 9.62 -14.05
C GLN A 212 7.88 9.42 -12.82
N LYS A 213 8.68 10.45 -12.48
CA LYS A 213 9.56 10.46 -11.31
C LYS A 213 8.74 10.69 -10.04
N TYR A 214 8.55 9.65 -9.24
CA TYR A 214 8.01 9.79 -7.88
C TYR A 214 9.14 10.06 -6.88
N TYR A 215 9.13 11.26 -6.28
CA TYR A 215 9.96 11.55 -5.11
C TYR A 215 9.39 10.86 -3.88
N GLN A 216 10.26 10.26 -3.07
CA GLN A 216 9.89 9.56 -1.84
C GLN A 216 10.14 10.43 -0.62
N LEU A 217 9.17 10.46 0.27
CA LEU A 217 9.28 11.14 1.56
C LEU A 217 9.13 10.17 2.72
N SER A 218 9.91 10.41 3.76
CA SER A 218 10.10 9.52 4.92
C SER A 218 8.91 9.49 5.87
N LYS A 219 8.49 8.27 6.26
CA LYS A 219 7.74 8.01 7.49
C LYS A 219 8.67 7.48 8.58
N SER A 220 8.54 8.03 9.78
CA SER A 220 9.02 7.44 11.04
C SER A 220 7.91 6.61 11.70
N VAL A 221 8.28 5.80 12.69
CA VAL A 221 7.46 4.70 13.23
C VAL A 221 7.54 4.68 14.76
N SER A 222 6.37 4.59 15.42
CA SER A 222 6.11 4.10 16.79
C SER A 222 4.58 4.07 17.00
N GLY A 223 3.90 3.06 17.57
CA GLY A 223 4.29 1.70 17.94
C GLY A 223 3.23 0.99 18.83
N ASN A 224 2.55 -0.02 18.28
CA ASN A 224 2.04 -1.27 18.91
C ASN A 224 0.68 -1.42 19.74
N ASN A 225 0.21 -2.69 19.98
CA ASN A 225 -1.19 -3.31 19.97
C ASN A 225 -1.86 -3.46 21.38
N ILE A 226 -3.08 -4.03 21.64
CA ILE A 226 -4.53 -3.99 21.20
C ILE A 226 -5.37 -4.62 22.38
N HIS A 227 -6.56 -5.23 22.10
CA HIS A 227 -7.13 -6.57 22.48
C HIS A 227 -7.22 -6.96 23.98
N THR A 228 -8.28 -7.59 24.51
CA THR A 228 -9.66 -8.05 24.12
C THR A 228 -10.31 -8.52 25.45
N ASN A 229 -11.62 -8.58 25.74
CA ASN A 229 -12.71 -9.35 25.09
C ASN A 229 -14.04 -9.21 25.90
N GLY A 230 -15.22 -9.26 25.24
CA GLY A 230 -16.55 -9.70 25.79
C GLY A 230 -17.27 -8.86 26.88
N THR A 231 -18.62 -8.83 27.02
CA THR A 231 -19.79 -9.43 26.30
C THR A 231 -21.12 -8.66 26.59
N ASN A 232 -22.12 -8.75 25.68
CA ASN A 232 -23.61 -8.55 25.84
C ASN A 232 -24.17 -7.21 26.45
N ALA A 233 -25.19 -6.50 25.94
CA ALA A 233 -26.43 -6.86 25.23
C ALA A 233 -27.22 -5.63 24.67
N ASN A 234 -28.10 -5.89 23.68
CA ASN A 234 -29.32 -5.15 23.25
C ASN A 234 -29.31 -3.62 22.95
N GLY A 235 -29.62 -3.26 21.69
CA GLY A 235 -30.15 -1.94 21.31
C GLY A 235 -29.87 -1.55 19.85
N SER A 236 -30.92 -1.27 19.06
CA SER A 236 -30.86 -0.73 17.69
C SER A 236 -32.12 0.11 17.42
N PRO A 237 -32.20 0.98 16.39
CA PRO A 237 -31.21 1.28 15.34
C PRO A 237 -30.85 2.79 15.22
N GLY A 238 -29.83 3.12 14.41
CA GLY A 238 -29.52 4.51 14.03
C GLY A 238 -28.17 4.67 13.33
N SER A 239 -28.17 4.79 12.00
CA SER A 239 -26.95 4.75 11.17
C SER A 239 -26.11 6.04 11.23
N ALA A 240 -24.89 5.95 11.77
CA ALA A 240 -23.84 6.95 11.58
C ALA A 240 -22.45 6.29 11.63
N SER A 241 -21.67 6.37 10.54
CA SER A 241 -20.33 5.78 10.45
C SER A 241 -19.34 6.55 11.34
N GLY A 242 -19.01 5.96 12.49
CA GLY A 242 -18.18 6.60 13.52
C GLY A 242 -16.68 6.53 13.24
N ILE A 243 -15.94 7.51 13.79
CA ILE A 243 -14.50 7.39 14.00
C ILE A 243 -14.26 6.55 15.26
N SER A 244 -13.32 5.62 15.19
CA SER A 244 -12.86 4.84 16.35
C SER A 244 -11.77 5.60 17.10
N SER A 245 -12.04 6.00 18.34
CA SER A 245 -11.02 6.53 19.26
C SER A 245 -10.37 5.37 20.05
N PRO A 246 -9.04 5.35 20.24
CA PRO A 246 -8.39 4.35 21.10
C PRO A 246 -8.57 4.71 22.57
N SER A 247 -8.65 3.70 23.45
CA SER A 247 -8.64 3.89 24.91
C SER A 247 -7.59 3.02 25.56
N ASN A 248 -6.61 3.65 26.21
CA ASN A 248 -5.62 3.00 27.05
C ASN A 248 -6.28 2.27 28.22
N ASN A 249 -5.71 1.12 28.59
CA ASN A 249 -5.96 0.48 29.88
C ASN A 249 -4.71 -0.29 30.33
N SER A 250 -3.90 0.33 31.17
CA SER A 250 -2.72 -0.25 31.80
C SER A 250 -2.89 -0.24 33.32
N ASN A 251 -2.74 -1.40 33.96
CA ASN A 251 -2.45 -1.53 35.39
C ASN A 251 -1.25 -2.48 35.47
N ASN A 252 -0.14 -2.12 36.12
CA ASN A 252 -0.13 -1.85 37.56
C ASN A 252 1.12 -1.05 38.02
N SER A 253 1.05 -0.52 39.25
CA SER A 253 2.20 -0.26 40.13
C SER A 253 3.00 1.06 40.03
N GLN A 254 2.38 2.19 39.68
CA GLN A 254 2.51 3.50 40.38
C GLN A 254 1.57 4.51 39.72
N LYS A 255 0.62 5.08 40.48
CA LYS A 255 -0.43 5.95 39.93
C LYS A 255 0.06 7.40 39.78
N GLU A 256 0.57 7.71 38.60
CA GLU A 256 0.39 9.03 38.00
C GLU A 256 -0.64 8.86 36.87
N GLU A 257 -1.62 9.76 36.77
CA GLU A 257 -2.71 9.65 35.81
C GLU A 257 -2.25 10.16 34.43
N ASP A 258 -1.74 9.27 33.58
CA ASP A 258 -1.43 9.58 32.18
C ASP A 258 -2.70 10.05 31.43
N GLU A 259 -2.88 11.36 31.33
CA GLU A 259 -3.98 11.98 30.60
C GLU A 259 -3.95 11.54 29.13
N LYS A 260 -5.04 10.89 28.69
CA LYS A 260 -5.27 10.52 27.28
C LYS A 260 -5.14 11.77 26.39
N GLN A 261 -4.57 11.62 25.20
CA GLN A 261 -4.35 12.74 24.27
C GLN A 261 -4.65 12.38 22.81
N CYS A 262 -4.90 13.38 21.98
CA CYS A 262 -5.05 13.23 20.53
C CYS A 262 -3.72 12.83 19.87
N ILE A 263 -3.71 11.70 19.17
CA ILE A 263 -2.52 11.12 18.51
C ILE A 263 -1.90 12.03 17.44
N PHE A 264 -2.66 12.94 16.83
CA PHE A 264 -2.18 13.80 15.75
C PHE A 264 -1.56 15.11 16.26
N CYS A 265 -2.29 15.85 17.11
CA CYS A 265 -1.84 17.17 17.59
C CYS A 265 -1.25 17.16 19.01
N SER A 266 -1.34 16.06 19.75
CA SER A 266 -0.93 15.93 21.16
C SER A 266 -1.67 16.87 22.12
N GLN A 267 -2.92 17.23 21.82
CA GLN A 267 -3.80 17.92 22.77
C GLN A 267 -4.42 16.92 23.74
N LEU A 268 -4.39 17.23 25.04
CA LEU A 268 -4.99 16.42 26.10
C LEU A 268 -6.51 16.28 25.91
N GLU A 269 -7.05 15.11 26.26
CA GLU A 269 -8.48 14.81 26.18
C GLU A 269 -9.30 15.76 27.05
N SER A 270 -8.79 16.15 28.22
CA SER A 270 -9.35 17.20 29.10
C SER A 270 -9.64 18.52 28.36
N VAL A 271 -8.67 19.00 27.57
CA VAL A 271 -8.77 20.22 26.74
C VAL A 271 -9.66 20.01 25.50
N ILE A 272 -9.67 18.80 24.95
CA ILE A 272 -10.50 18.46 23.79
C ILE A 272 -11.98 18.34 24.16
N LEU A 273 -12.30 17.71 25.29
CA LEU A 273 -13.67 17.55 25.78
C LEU A 273 -14.29 18.91 26.12
N SER A 274 -13.55 19.79 26.82
CA SER A 274 -14.04 21.13 27.15
C SER A 274 -14.26 22.05 25.93
N SER A 275 -13.50 21.84 24.84
CA SER A 275 -13.56 22.71 23.65
C SER A 275 -14.36 22.15 22.46
N ASN A 276 -14.56 20.82 22.38
CA ASN A 276 -15.19 20.13 21.24
C ASN A 276 -16.25 19.08 21.62
N ASN A 277 -16.53 18.89 22.91
CA ASN A 277 -17.47 17.91 23.51
C ASN A 277 -17.09 16.43 23.32
N SER A 278 -16.28 16.06 22.33
CA SER A 278 -15.77 14.69 22.16
C SER A 278 -14.48 14.63 21.33
N MET A 279 -13.67 13.59 21.54
CA MET A 279 -12.48 13.28 20.74
C MET A 279 -12.82 13.12 19.24
N ASN A 280 -13.93 12.44 18.92
CA ASN A 280 -14.40 12.28 17.55
C ASN A 280 -14.78 13.62 16.89
N SER A 281 -15.42 14.53 17.63
CA SER A 281 -15.72 15.89 17.15
C SER A 281 -14.44 16.66 16.81
N HIS A 282 -13.40 16.52 17.64
CA HIS A 282 -12.08 17.10 17.37
C HIS A 282 -11.48 16.58 16.06
N TYR A 283 -11.42 15.27 15.81
CA TYR A 283 -10.90 14.73 14.54
C TYR A 283 -11.68 15.26 13.32
N TRP A 284 -13.02 15.24 13.37
CA TRP A 284 -13.89 15.64 12.26
C TRP A 284 -13.84 17.14 11.90
N ARG A 285 -13.61 18.01 12.89
CA ARG A 285 -13.86 19.46 12.76
C ARG A 285 -12.69 20.36 13.16
N SER A 286 -11.88 19.96 14.14
CA SER A 286 -11.03 20.91 14.90
C SER A 286 -9.55 20.56 14.95
N CYS A 287 -9.16 19.31 14.68
CA CYS A 287 -7.76 18.88 14.73
C CYS A 287 -6.93 19.63 13.67
N PRO A 288 -5.93 20.45 14.03
CA PRO A 288 -5.19 21.26 13.06
C PRO A 288 -4.25 20.46 12.15
N MET A 289 -3.93 19.23 12.53
CA MET A 289 -3.08 18.28 11.77
C MET A 289 -3.85 17.51 10.69
N LEU A 290 -5.19 17.64 10.65
CA LEU A 290 -6.05 16.93 9.72
C LEU A 290 -6.74 17.92 8.77
N ALA A 291 -6.81 17.59 7.49
CA ALA A 291 -7.61 18.30 6.49
C ALA A 291 -8.92 17.54 6.19
N ARG A 292 -9.92 18.24 5.67
CA ARG A 292 -11.06 17.61 4.97
C ARG A 292 -10.81 17.75 3.47
N CYS A 293 -10.76 16.65 2.74
CA CYS A 293 -10.68 16.65 1.29
C CYS A 293 -11.91 17.39 0.72
N LYS A 294 -11.69 18.29 -0.24
CA LYS A 294 -12.77 19.10 -0.84
C LYS A 294 -13.68 18.29 -1.76
N GLU A 295 -13.13 17.24 -2.38
CA GLU A 295 -13.83 16.45 -3.41
C GLU A 295 -14.64 15.30 -2.76
N CYS A 296 -14.01 14.42 -1.96
CA CYS A 296 -14.70 13.27 -1.32
C CYS A 296 -15.13 13.51 0.15
N SER A 297 -14.90 14.69 0.73
CA SER A 297 -15.21 15.01 2.14
C SER A 297 -14.55 14.14 3.23
N GLN A 298 -13.67 13.21 2.87
CA GLN A 298 -12.88 12.41 3.82
C GLN A 298 -11.95 13.30 4.66
N VAL A 299 -11.75 12.93 5.93
CA VAL A 299 -10.74 13.56 6.79
C VAL A 299 -9.44 12.76 6.72
N VAL A 300 -8.35 13.43 6.38
CA VAL A 300 -7.00 12.85 6.19
C VAL A 300 -5.95 13.74 6.88
N GLU A 301 -4.74 13.23 7.08
CA GLU A 301 -3.63 14.08 7.55
C GLU A 301 -3.26 15.12 6.50
N VAL A 302 -2.85 16.32 6.93
CA VAL A 302 -2.43 17.37 6.00
C VAL A 302 -1.19 16.95 5.19
N SER A 303 -0.28 16.21 5.83
CA SER A 303 0.95 15.66 5.22
C SER A 303 0.67 14.65 4.10
N SER A 304 -0.43 13.90 4.16
CA SER A 304 -0.81 12.90 3.16
C SER A 304 -1.87 13.37 2.16
N LEU A 305 -2.35 14.62 2.25
CA LEU A 305 -3.42 15.13 1.39
C LEU A 305 -3.05 15.13 -0.12
N ILE A 306 -1.78 15.34 -0.47
CA ILE A 306 -1.30 15.24 -1.86
C ILE A 306 -1.41 13.79 -2.36
N GLU A 307 -0.92 12.84 -1.57
CA GLU A 307 -0.98 11.41 -1.90
C GLU A 307 -2.44 10.91 -2.00
N HIS A 308 -3.29 11.37 -1.08
CA HIS A 308 -4.73 11.09 -1.11
C HIS A 308 -5.35 11.56 -2.43
N LEU A 309 -5.12 12.80 -2.86
CA LEU A 309 -5.69 13.34 -4.09
C LEU A 309 -5.22 12.60 -5.36
N LEU A 310 -3.97 12.10 -5.37
CA LEU A 310 -3.40 11.40 -6.53
C LEU A 310 -3.72 9.91 -6.62
N ILE A 311 -4.00 9.24 -5.49
CA ILE A 311 -4.04 7.76 -5.43
C ILE A 311 -5.30 7.21 -4.74
N GLU A 312 -5.82 7.90 -3.73
CA GLU A 312 -6.88 7.35 -2.85
C GLU A 312 -8.24 8.03 -3.00
N CYS A 313 -8.28 9.23 -3.59
CA CYS A 313 -9.50 10.01 -3.73
C CYS A 313 -10.43 9.42 -4.81
N GLU A 314 -11.73 9.49 -4.57
CA GLU A 314 -12.76 9.10 -5.53
C GLU A 314 -12.63 9.86 -6.87
N HIS A 315 -12.02 11.05 -6.85
CA HIS A 315 -11.81 11.94 -8.00
C HIS A 315 -10.33 12.00 -8.46
N HIS A 316 -9.50 11.02 -8.09
CA HIS A 316 -8.05 11.05 -8.40
C HIS A 316 -7.74 11.14 -9.91
N GLU A 317 -8.60 10.59 -10.78
CA GLU A 317 -8.47 10.70 -12.24
C GLU A 317 -8.48 12.16 -12.75
N SER A 318 -9.05 13.09 -11.98
CA SER A 318 -9.05 14.53 -12.29
C SER A 318 -7.79 15.26 -11.84
N TYR A 319 -6.84 14.57 -11.19
CA TYR A 319 -5.61 15.14 -10.65
C TYR A 319 -4.37 14.53 -11.30
N THR A 320 -3.33 15.35 -11.44
CA THR A 320 -2.00 14.93 -11.89
C THR A 320 -0.94 15.54 -10.98
N GLN A 321 0.21 14.88 -10.85
CA GLN A 321 1.33 15.39 -10.07
C GLN A 321 2.18 16.37 -10.89
N CYS A 322 2.38 17.59 -10.38
CA CYS A 322 3.31 18.53 -11.00
C CYS A 322 4.75 18.09 -10.76
N SER A 323 5.53 17.94 -11.84
CA SER A 323 6.93 17.47 -11.79
C SER A 323 7.92 18.44 -11.15
N ARG A 324 7.56 19.72 -10.98
CA ARG A 324 8.42 20.76 -10.39
C ARG A 324 8.16 20.99 -8.90
N CYS A 325 6.90 20.97 -8.47
CA CYS A 325 6.53 21.25 -7.08
C CYS A 325 5.99 20.04 -6.29
N SER A 326 5.81 18.89 -6.97
CA SER A 326 5.20 17.65 -6.44
C SER A 326 3.75 17.76 -5.94
N GLU A 327 3.05 18.87 -6.19
CA GLU A 327 1.63 19.04 -5.82
C GLU A 327 0.66 18.22 -6.68
N ALA A 328 -0.51 17.93 -6.11
CA ALA A 328 -1.66 17.40 -6.83
C ALA A 328 -2.45 18.56 -7.45
N VAL A 329 -2.38 18.69 -8.77
CA VAL A 329 -3.01 19.76 -9.56
C VAL A 329 -4.14 19.17 -10.39
N LYS A 330 -5.28 19.86 -10.53
CA LYS A 330 -6.34 19.41 -11.44
C LYS A 330 -5.84 19.43 -12.89
N VAL A 331 -6.20 18.43 -13.68
CA VAL A 331 -5.76 18.31 -15.09
C VAL A 331 -6.17 19.55 -15.90
N ASP A 332 -7.38 20.07 -15.68
CA ASP A 332 -7.91 21.25 -16.36
C ASP A 332 -7.15 22.54 -16.01
N ASP A 333 -6.69 22.68 -14.76
CA ASP A 333 -6.01 23.87 -14.23
C ASP A 333 -4.48 23.82 -14.44
N PHE A 334 -3.94 22.73 -15.00
CA PHE A 334 -2.49 22.47 -15.03
C PHE A 334 -1.69 23.54 -15.79
N GLN A 335 -2.25 24.11 -16.87
CA GLN A 335 -1.59 25.18 -17.62
C GLN A 335 -1.41 26.45 -16.77
N GLY A 336 -2.45 26.90 -16.05
CA GLY A 336 -2.36 28.06 -15.16
C GLY A 336 -1.47 27.82 -13.93
N HIS A 337 -1.37 26.57 -13.47
CA HIS A 337 -0.41 26.22 -12.42
C HIS A 337 1.05 26.37 -12.88
N GLN A 338 1.37 26.06 -14.15
CA GLN A 338 2.75 26.11 -14.65
C GLN A 338 3.37 27.52 -14.53
N ASP A 339 2.58 28.58 -14.71
CA ASP A 339 3.02 29.98 -14.60
C ASP A 339 3.21 30.44 -13.14
N GLN A 340 2.57 29.79 -12.17
CA GLN A 340 2.62 30.12 -10.74
C GLN A 340 3.33 29.06 -9.89
N CYS A 341 4.00 28.11 -10.54
CA CYS A 341 4.59 26.94 -9.89
C CYS A 341 5.88 27.30 -9.13
N ILE A 342 5.81 27.28 -7.80
CA ILE A 342 6.99 27.34 -6.91
C ILE A 342 7.63 25.95 -6.86
N GLU A 343 8.85 25.84 -7.40
CA GLU A 343 9.65 24.61 -7.46
C GLU A 343 10.03 24.10 -6.06
N LEU A 344 10.07 22.78 -5.91
CA LEU A 344 10.36 22.13 -4.63
C LEU A 344 11.88 22.08 -4.40
N SER A 345 12.34 22.75 -3.35
CA SER A 345 13.75 22.71 -2.94
C SER A 345 14.18 21.30 -2.51
N GLU A 346 15.48 20.99 -2.63
CA GLU A 346 16.03 19.74 -2.11
C GLU A 346 15.69 19.56 -0.63
N ASN A 347 15.34 18.33 -0.24
CA ASN A 347 14.91 17.97 1.11
C ASN A 347 13.73 18.80 1.67
N CYS A 348 12.84 19.30 0.82
CA CYS A 348 11.58 19.94 1.24
C CYS A 348 10.33 19.10 0.91
N ASN A 349 9.30 19.31 1.72
CA ASN A 349 7.90 18.96 1.50
C ASN A 349 7.16 20.14 0.87
N LYS A 350 6.07 19.87 0.13
CA LYS A 350 5.13 20.90 -0.29
C LYS A 350 3.88 20.88 0.57
N CYS A 351 3.50 22.02 1.13
CA CYS A 351 2.27 22.11 1.91
C CYS A 351 1.03 22.20 1.00
N PRO A 352 0.11 21.21 0.98
CA PRO A 352 -1.08 21.27 0.13
C PRO A 352 -2.13 22.29 0.60
N LEU A 353 -1.91 22.94 1.74
CA LEU A 353 -2.77 24.02 2.23
C LEU A 353 -2.29 25.38 1.77
N CYS A 354 -1.01 25.73 1.99
CA CYS A 354 -0.48 27.06 1.66
C CYS A 354 0.30 27.15 0.35
N HIS A 355 0.77 26.02 -0.21
CA HIS A 355 1.64 25.91 -1.38
C HIS A 355 3.08 26.42 -1.16
N GLU A 356 3.54 26.38 0.10
CA GLU A 356 4.93 26.70 0.50
C GLU A 356 5.78 25.43 0.65
N ASN A 357 7.10 25.60 0.55
CA ASN A 357 8.09 24.58 0.86
C ASN A 357 8.28 24.49 2.39
N ILE A 358 8.30 23.27 2.95
CA ILE A 358 8.58 22.97 4.37
C ILE A 358 9.81 22.06 4.43
N GLU A 359 10.81 22.36 5.27
CA GLU A 359 12.00 21.50 5.44
C GLU A 359 11.62 20.08 5.91
N CYS A 360 12.26 19.04 5.38
CA CYS A 360 11.87 17.63 5.62
C CYS A 360 12.47 17.02 6.90
N GLU A 361 12.26 17.68 8.05
CA GLU A 361 12.56 17.10 9.37
C GLU A 361 11.35 16.42 10.01
N GLU A 362 11.58 15.50 10.94
CA GLU A 362 10.53 14.62 11.51
C GLU A 362 9.37 15.38 12.17
N GLN A 363 9.64 16.58 12.73
CA GLN A 363 8.64 17.41 13.42
C GLN A 363 8.11 18.59 12.56
N CYS A 364 8.57 18.74 11.31
CA CYS A 364 8.32 19.92 10.47
C CYS A 364 6.84 20.20 10.23
N TRP A 365 6.01 19.16 10.08
CA TRP A 365 4.57 19.33 9.87
C TRP A 365 3.87 19.86 11.13
N LYS A 366 4.32 19.47 12.33
CA LYS A 366 3.75 19.93 13.58
C LYS A 366 4.11 21.39 13.84
N THR A 367 5.37 21.78 13.58
CA THR A 367 5.83 23.17 13.69
C THR A 367 5.21 24.06 12.61
N HIS A 368 5.12 23.61 11.36
CA HIS A 368 4.47 24.37 10.28
C HIS A 368 2.96 24.54 10.50
N LEU A 369 2.25 23.52 10.99
CA LEU A 369 0.78 23.59 11.13
C LEU A 369 0.31 24.21 12.45
N MET A 370 1.15 24.20 13.50
CA MET A 370 0.75 24.61 14.85
C MET A 370 1.82 25.37 15.67
N GLY A 371 3.01 25.62 15.14
CA GLY A 371 4.10 26.32 15.83
C GLY A 371 3.94 27.85 15.83
N GLU A 372 5.04 28.55 16.08
CA GLU A 372 5.08 30.02 16.23
C GLU A 372 4.69 30.77 14.95
N ASN A 373 5.06 30.25 13.77
CA ASN A 373 4.66 30.75 12.45
C ASN A 373 3.77 29.72 11.73
N PRO A 374 2.49 29.62 12.11
CA PRO A 374 1.60 28.57 11.65
C PRO A 374 1.11 28.82 10.21
N CYS A 375 0.83 27.72 9.50
CA CYS A 375 0.34 27.70 8.13
C CYS A 375 -0.83 28.67 7.88
N SER A 376 -0.58 29.70 7.09
CA SER A 376 -1.51 30.81 6.83
C SER A 376 -2.89 30.37 6.28
N LYS A 377 -2.94 29.23 5.57
CA LYS A 377 -4.14 28.64 4.99
C LYS A 377 -4.72 27.47 5.80
N ASN A 378 -4.16 27.13 6.97
CA ASN A 378 -4.76 26.15 7.89
C ASN A 378 -5.97 26.74 8.64
N THR A 379 -7.16 26.54 8.08
CA THR A 379 -8.42 27.04 8.67
C THR A 379 -8.75 26.43 10.03
N ARG A 380 -8.37 25.17 10.27
CA ARG A 380 -8.62 24.49 11.55
C ARG A 380 -7.73 25.03 12.67
N PHE A 381 -6.49 25.43 12.36
CA PHE A 381 -5.62 26.08 13.35
C PHE A 381 -6.18 27.44 13.80
N LYS A 382 -6.74 28.24 12.89
CA LYS A 382 -7.41 29.51 13.23
C LYS A 382 -8.58 29.30 14.20
N MET A 383 -9.39 28.26 13.97
CA MET A 383 -10.48 27.87 14.88
C MET A 383 -9.97 27.32 16.23
N TYR A 384 -8.81 26.66 16.24
CA TYR A 384 -8.16 26.17 17.46
C TYR A 384 -7.70 27.32 18.36
N GLN A 385 -6.97 28.31 17.82
CA GLN A 385 -6.56 29.50 18.58
C GLN A 385 -7.77 30.27 19.14
N GLN A 386 -8.81 30.50 18.32
CA GLN A 386 -10.03 31.20 18.75
C GLN A 386 -10.77 30.51 19.92
N LYS A 387 -10.61 29.19 20.08
CA LYS A 387 -11.17 28.44 21.21
C LYS A 387 -10.32 28.51 22.47
N GLN A 388 -8.99 28.68 22.36
CA GLN A 388 -8.11 28.81 23.52
C GLN A 388 -8.12 30.22 24.12
N VAL A 389 -8.36 31.27 23.32
CA VAL A 389 -8.41 32.67 23.79
C VAL A 389 -9.71 33.00 24.55
N LYS A 390 -10.72 32.11 24.56
CA LYS A 390 -11.99 32.30 25.28
C LYS A 390 -11.94 31.92 26.77
N ILE A 391 -10.97 32.45 27.51
CA ILE A 391 -11.11 32.71 28.96
C ILE A 391 -10.49 34.08 29.25
N GLN A 392 -11.31 35.13 29.20
CA GLN A 392 -10.98 36.36 29.92
C GLN A 392 -12.26 37.08 30.35
N ILE A 393 -12.36 37.26 31.68
CA ILE A 393 -13.46 37.86 32.46
C ILE A 393 -14.72 36.98 32.55
#